data_AF-A0A451GEP9-F1
#
_entry.id   AF-A0A451GEP9-F1
#
_cell.length_a   1.000
_cell.length_b   1.000
_cell.length_c   1.000
_cell.angle_alpha   90.00
_cell.angle_beta   90.00
_cell.angle_gamma   90.00
#
_symmetry.space_group_name_H-M   'P 1'
#
loop_
_entity.id
_entity.type
_entity.pdbx_description
1 polymer ?
#
loop_
_entity_poly.entity_id
_entity_poly.type
_entity_poly.pdbx_seq_one_letter_code
_entity_poly.pdbx_strand_id
1 'polypeptide(L)'
;MGLIRAVRNFTRSLGLWFLAAGITLAVLFTAVLIYKLTVFEPDPPTVANCQSIQLITTADNAAEIHVYQCQRGANKAAWKGYEIWLFEPSSNDWLRIATAEQGDCLSVSWQRSGELVIHHGHSRGDLNIAKNSVIYRDANNLPNTISVTTQREDDCPL
;
A
#
# COMPACT_ATOMS: atom_id res chain seq x y z
N MET A 1 -43.01 -46.43 3.89
CA MET A 1 -41.56 -46.36 3.56
C MET A 1 -41.15 -45.21 2.61
N GLY A 2 -42.02 -44.22 2.32
CA GLY A 2 -41.68 -43.10 1.42
C GLY A 2 -41.05 -41.87 2.11
N LEU A 3 -41.55 -41.49 3.29
CA LEU A 3 -41.14 -40.27 3.99
C LEU A 3 -39.66 -40.27 4.44
N ILE A 4 -39.16 -41.41 4.93
CA ILE A 4 -37.78 -41.55 5.43
C ILE A 4 -36.75 -41.42 4.29
N ARG A 5 -37.09 -41.89 3.08
CA ARG A 5 -36.23 -41.74 1.90
C ARG A 5 -36.21 -40.29 1.37
N ALA A 6 -37.36 -39.59 1.42
CA ALA A 6 -37.46 -38.20 1.02
C ALA A 6 -36.66 -37.27 1.94
N VAL A 7 -36.78 -37.45 3.27
CA VAL A 7 -36.02 -36.67 4.26
C VAL A 7 -34.52 -36.91 4.16
N ARG A 8 -34.08 -38.17 3.91
CA ARG A 8 -32.66 -38.51 3.73
C ARG A 8 -32.04 -37.90 2.47
N ASN A 9 -32.82 -37.79 1.38
CA ASN A 9 -32.36 -37.15 0.15
C ASN A 9 -32.32 -35.62 0.30
N PHE A 10 -33.28 -35.04 1.03
CA PHE A 10 -33.31 -33.62 1.35
C PHE A 10 -32.13 -33.20 2.24
N THR A 11 -31.82 -33.96 3.30
CA THR A 11 -30.67 -33.67 4.18
C THR A 11 -29.32 -33.88 3.49
N ARG A 12 -29.19 -34.87 2.59
CA ARG A 12 -27.99 -35.00 1.74
C ARG A 12 -27.83 -33.81 0.80
N SER A 13 -28.91 -33.37 0.15
CA SER A 13 -28.87 -32.19 -0.72
C SER A 13 -28.48 -30.95 0.07
N LEU A 14 -29.14 -30.68 1.19
CA LEU A 14 -28.86 -29.52 2.04
C LEU A 14 -27.42 -29.55 2.58
N GLY A 15 -26.94 -30.72 3.02
CA GLY A 15 -25.56 -30.90 3.48
C GLY A 15 -24.53 -30.66 2.39
N LEU A 16 -24.81 -31.07 1.14
CA LEU A 16 -23.95 -30.78 -0.01
C LEU A 16 -23.92 -29.27 -0.33
N TRP A 17 -25.04 -28.57 -0.22
CA TRP A 17 -25.09 -27.11 -0.40
C TRP A 17 -24.27 -26.37 0.66
N PHE A 18 -24.40 -26.73 1.94
CA PHE A 18 -23.59 -26.14 3.01
C PHE A 18 -22.10 -26.44 2.85
N LEU A 19 -21.76 -27.66 2.42
CA LEU A 19 -20.36 -28.04 2.18
C LEU A 19 -19.77 -27.25 1.01
N ALA A 20 -20.51 -27.08 -0.08
CA ALA A 20 -20.11 -26.23 -1.19
C ALA A 20 -19.91 -24.77 -0.76
N ALA A 21 -20.86 -24.20 -0.02
CA ALA A 21 -20.76 -22.85 0.52
C ALA A 21 -19.53 -22.68 1.43
N GLY A 22 -19.26 -23.66 2.29
CA GLY A 22 -18.09 -23.67 3.17
C GLY A 22 -16.78 -23.68 2.40
N ILE A 23 -16.67 -24.51 1.35
CA ILE A 23 -15.48 -24.54 0.48
C ILE A 23 -15.30 -23.19 -0.23
N THR A 24 -16.36 -22.62 -0.80
CA THR A 24 -16.26 -21.32 -1.48
C THR A 24 -15.82 -20.20 -0.53
N LEU A 25 -16.33 -20.18 0.70
CA LEU A 25 -15.92 -19.21 1.71
C LEU A 25 -14.44 -19.37 2.08
N ALA A 26 -13.99 -20.61 2.28
CA ALA A 26 -12.60 -20.91 2.61
C ALA A 26 -11.65 -20.46 1.47
N VAL A 27 -11.99 -20.76 0.21
CA VAL A 27 -11.19 -20.34 -0.95
C VAL A 27 -11.09 -18.82 -1.03
N LEU A 28 -12.21 -18.10 -0.89
CA LEU A 28 -12.19 -16.63 -0.91
C LEU A 28 -11.35 -16.05 0.23
N PHE A 29 -11.49 -16.58 1.43
CA PHE A 29 -10.71 -16.14 2.59
C PHE A 29 -9.20 -16.38 2.40
N THR A 30 -8.82 -17.57 1.92
CA THR A 30 -7.42 -17.89 1.63
C THR A 30 -6.85 -17.01 0.51
N ALA A 31 -7.61 -16.75 -0.55
CA ALA A 31 -7.18 -15.86 -1.63
C ALA A 31 -6.90 -14.43 -1.11
N VAL A 32 -7.77 -13.89 -0.27
CA VAL A 32 -7.58 -12.56 0.36
C VAL A 32 -6.36 -12.55 1.28
N LEU A 33 -6.15 -13.60 2.08
CA LEU A 33 -4.96 -13.72 2.94
C LEU A 33 -3.66 -13.74 2.14
N ILE A 34 -3.60 -14.56 1.07
CA ILE A 34 -2.42 -14.63 0.20
C ILE A 34 -2.16 -13.26 -0.42
N TYR A 35 -3.19 -12.60 -0.95
CA TYR A 35 -3.06 -11.26 -1.52
C TYR A 35 -2.52 -10.26 -0.50
N LYS A 36 -3.05 -10.28 0.73
CA LYS A 36 -2.57 -9.42 1.81
C LYS A 36 -1.10 -9.68 2.15
N LEU A 37 -0.70 -10.94 2.27
CA LEU A 37 0.66 -11.32 2.65
C LEU A 37 1.69 -11.09 1.55
N THR A 38 1.30 -11.13 0.28
CA THR A 38 2.26 -11.10 -0.84
C THR A 38 2.27 -9.79 -1.62
N VAL A 39 1.19 -9.00 -1.56
CA VAL A 39 1.02 -7.79 -2.40
C VAL A 39 0.90 -6.51 -1.57
N PHE A 40 0.46 -6.59 -0.31
CA PHE A 40 0.12 -5.39 0.47
C PHE A 40 1.35 -4.64 1.01
N GLU A 41 2.45 -5.34 1.22
CA GLU A 41 3.74 -4.78 1.63
C GLU A 41 4.77 -5.16 0.57
N PRO A 42 4.79 -4.46 -0.59
CA PRO A 42 5.80 -4.75 -1.58
C PRO A 42 7.18 -4.47 -1.00
N ASP A 43 8.18 -5.18 -1.49
CA ASP A 43 9.54 -5.05 -0.98
C ASP A 43 10.00 -3.57 -1.00
N PRO A 44 10.78 -3.12 0.00
CA PRO A 44 11.26 -1.74 0.06
C PRO A 44 12.09 -1.38 -1.18
N PRO A 45 12.22 -0.09 -1.51
CA PRO A 45 12.84 0.37 -2.75
C PRO A 45 14.31 -0.06 -2.88
N THR A 46 14.99 -0.35 -1.78
CA THR A 46 16.40 -0.79 -1.72
C THR A 46 16.64 -2.18 -2.30
N VAL A 47 15.61 -3.02 -2.42
CA VAL A 47 15.71 -4.40 -2.95
C VAL A 47 14.92 -4.59 -4.25
N ALA A 48 14.31 -3.51 -4.75
CA ALA A 48 13.54 -3.48 -5.99
C ALA A 48 14.26 -2.66 -7.07
N ASN A 49 13.79 -2.75 -8.32
CA ASN A 49 14.29 -1.91 -9.40
C ASN A 49 13.65 -0.51 -9.32
N CYS A 50 14.23 0.35 -8.48
CA CYS A 50 13.74 1.69 -8.19
C CYS A 50 14.87 2.73 -8.35
N GLN A 51 14.54 3.87 -8.95
CA GLN A 51 15.41 5.04 -9.07
C GLN A 51 14.92 6.13 -8.10
N SER A 52 15.81 6.63 -7.25
CA SER A 52 15.50 7.77 -6.37
C SER A 52 15.36 9.06 -7.19
N ILE A 53 14.30 9.82 -6.92
CA ILE A 53 14.00 11.09 -7.58
C ILE A 53 14.19 12.25 -6.61
N GLN A 54 13.67 12.10 -5.39
CA GLN A 54 13.65 13.17 -4.40
C GLN A 54 13.84 12.58 -3.01
N LEU A 55 14.53 13.33 -2.16
CA LEU A 55 14.70 13.04 -0.74
C LEU A 55 14.53 14.33 0.05
N ILE A 56 13.62 14.32 1.02
CA ILE A 56 13.46 15.40 2.00
C ILE A 56 13.54 14.80 3.40
N THR A 57 14.16 15.52 4.33
CA THR A 57 14.29 15.07 5.72
C THR A 57 13.36 15.87 6.64
N THR A 58 12.98 15.28 7.76
CA THR A 58 12.32 16.01 8.84
C THR A 58 13.30 17.01 9.47
N ALA A 59 12.78 18.07 10.10
CA ALA A 59 13.62 19.12 10.70
C ALA A 59 14.54 18.61 11.83
N ASP A 60 14.16 17.51 12.48
CA ASP A 60 14.93 16.80 13.50
C ASP A 60 15.90 15.74 12.93
N ASN A 61 15.92 15.55 11.61
CA ASN A 61 16.67 14.51 10.88
C ASN A 61 16.41 13.09 11.37
N ALA A 62 15.27 12.84 12.01
CA ALA A 62 14.93 11.50 12.53
C ALA A 62 14.10 10.65 11.57
N ALA A 63 13.57 11.25 10.49
CA ALA A 63 12.95 10.52 9.39
C ALA A 63 13.28 11.14 8.04
N GLU A 64 13.29 10.30 7.02
CA GLU A 64 13.56 10.68 5.63
C GLU A 64 12.35 10.28 4.78
N ILE A 65 11.87 11.20 3.94
CA ILE A 65 10.85 10.90 2.93
C ILE A 65 11.56 10.77 1.59
N HIS A 66 11.35 9.61 0.96
CA HIS A 66 11.96 9.25 -0.31
C HIS A 66 10.89 9.10 -1.38
N VAL A 67 11.14 9.69 -2.54
CA VAL A 67 10.33 9.49 -3.75
C VAL A 67 11.14 8.66 -4.74
N TYR A 68 10.55 7.56 -5.18
CA TYR A 68 11.16 6.62 -6.13
C TYR A 68 10.31 6.46 -7.37
N GLN A 69 10.96 6.24 -8.52
CA GLN A 69 10.35 5.67 -9.71
C GLN A 69 10.70 4.19 -9.77
N CYS A 70 9.71 3.32 -9.67
CA CYS A 70 9.89 1.88 -9.56
C CYS A 70 9.32 1.13 -10.75
N GLN A 71 9.96 0.02 -11.09
CA GLN A 71 9.43 -1.00 -11.97
C GLN A 71 9.32 -2.32 -11.20
N ARG A 72 8.10 -2.86 -11.06
CA ARG A 72 7.83 -4.11 -10.33
C ARG A 72 7.26 -5.19 -11.25
N GLY A 73 7.66 -6.44 -11.05
CA GLY A 73 7.22 -7.59 -11.85
C GLY A 73 8.13 -7.91 -13.06
N ALA A 74 7.93 -9.07 -13.68
CA ALA A 74 8.80 -9.59 -14.74
C ALA A 74 8.29 -9.29 -16.16
N ASN A 75 9.21 -8.80 -17.01
CA ASN A 75 9.17 -8.69 -18.49
C ASN A 75 7.91 -8.14 -19.18
N LYS A 76 6.78 -8.86 -19.17
CA LYS A 76 5.61 -8.57 -20.05
C LYS A 76 4.44 -7.83 -19.39
N ALA A 77 4.41 -7.79 -18.06
CA ALA A 77 3.40 -7.07 -17.27
C ALA A 77 4.05 -6.34 -16.08
N ALA A 78 5.24 -5.78 -16.31
CA ALA A 78 5.93 -5.04 -15.27
C ALA A 78 5.20 -3.71 -15.03
N TRP A 79 4.68 -3.56 -13.82
CA TRP A 79 4.11 -2.30 -13.35
C TRP A 79 5.23 -1.25 -13.30
N LYS A 80 4.92 -0.04 -13.73
CA LYS A 80 5.80 1.12 -13.61
C LYS A 80 5.02 2.24 -12.95
N GLY A 81 5.66 2.88 -11.98
CA GLY A 81 5.04 3.99 -11.29
C GLY A 81 5.95 4.60 -10.26
N TYR A 82 5.36 5.45 -9.45
CA TYR A 82 6.03 6.17 -8.41
C TYR A 82 5.66 5.62 -7.04
N GLU A 83 6.61 5.66 -6.12
CA GLU A 83 6.39 5.26 -4.74
C GLU A 83 6.99 6.29 -3.80
N ILE A 84 6.25 6.59 -2.73
CA ILE A 84 6.69 7.48 -1.65
C ILE A 84 6.84 6.63 -0.40
N TRP A 85 8.01 6.70 0.19
CA TRP A 85 8.40 5.93 1.36
C TRP A 85 8.92 6.83 2.46
N LEU A 86 8.64 6.46 3.70
CA LEU A 86 9.31 6.98 4.88
C LEU A 86 10.37 5.97 5.31
N PHE A 87 11.57 6.47 5.58
CA PHE A 87 12.65 5.71 6.19
C PHE A 87 12.94 6.28 7.58
N GLU A 88 12.99 5.42 8.59
CA GLU A 88 13.41 5.75 9.94
C GLU A 88 14.84 5.23 10.18
N PRO A 89 15.87 6.08 10.18
CA PRO A 89 17.25 5.65 10.37
C PRO A 89 17.51 4.96 11.72
N SER A 90 16.76 5.32 12.76
CA SER A 90 16.92 4.80 14.12
C SER A 90 16.52 3.32 14.25
N SER A 91 15.48 2.91 13.53
CA SER A 91 14.97 1.53 13.50
C SER A 91 15.37 0.76 12.24
N ASN A 92 15.92 1.46 11.24
CA ASN A 92 16.17 0.95 9.89
C ASN A 92 14.89 0.37 9.25
N ASP A 93 13.76 1.04 9.48
CA ASP A 93 12.44 0.62 9.02
C ASP A 93 11.96 1.46 7.83
N TRP A 94 11.20 0.82 6.95
CA TRP A 94 10.66 1.40 5.73
C TRP A 94 9.14 1.32 5.73
N LEU A 95 8.48 2.46 5.62
CA LEU A 95 7.03 2.55 5.60
C LEU A 95 6.54 3.19 4.30
N ARG A 96 5.71 2.48 3.54
CA ARG A 96 5.13 3.01 2.30
C ARG A 96 4.02 4.01 2.62
N ILE A 97 4.16 5.24 2.11
CA ILE A 97 3.16 6.31 2.25
C ILE A 97 2.15 6.24 1.11
N ALA A 98 2.65 6.23 -0.13
CA ALA A 98 1.81 6.31 -1.32
C ALA A 98 2.43 5.59 -2.51
N THR A 99 1.58 5.21 -3.45
CA THR A 99 1.97 4.66 -4.75
C THR A 99 1.12 5.30 -5.83
N ALA A 100 1.73 5.67 -6.95
CA ALA A 100 1.01 6.15 -8.12
C ALA A 100 1.44 5.38 -9.36
N GLU A 101 0.56 5.18 -10.33
CA GLU A 101 0.99 4.72 -11.65
C GLU A 101 1.93 5.73 -12.32
N GLN A 102 2.66 5.30 -13.34
CA GLN A 102 3.50 6.22 -14.10
C GLN A 102 2.62 7.27 -14.78
N GLY A 103 2.89 8.54 -14.51
CA GLY A 103 2.11 9.69 -14.98
C GLY A 103 2.99 10.93 -15.13
N ASP A 104 2.36 12.11 -15.18
CA ASP A 104 3.02 13.36 -15.57
C ASP A 104 4.07 13.82 -14.57
N CYS A 105 3.73 13.91 -13.28
CA CYS A 105 4.65 14.31 -12.23
C CYS A 105 4.24 13.80 -10.84
N LEU A 106 5.22 13.60 -9.96
CA LEU A 106 5.04 13.34 -8.53
C LEU A 106 6.22 13.93 -7.75
N SER A 107 5.94 14.76 -6.76
CA SER A 107 6.94 15.26 -5.81
C SER A 107 6.34 15.42 -4.42
N VAL A 108 7.19 15.70 -3.44
CA VAL A 108 6.79 15.95 -2.06
C VAL A 108 7.39 17.24 -1.53
N SER A 109 6.67 17.91 -0.64
CA SER A 109 7.17 19.07 0.10
C SER A 109 6.60 19.12 1.51
N TRP A 110 7.28 19.86 2.39
CA TRP A 110 6.78 20.19 3.71
C TRP A 110 5.95 21.47 3.64
N GLN A 111 4.66 21.39 3.92
CA GLN A 111 3.81 22.59 4.05
C GLN A 111 4.06 23.30 5.38
N ARG A 112 4.23 22.51 6.45
CA ARG A 112 4.64 22.93 7.80
C ARG A 112 5.23 21.74 8.54
N SER A 113 5.77 21.97 9.73
CA SER A 113 6.27 20.88 10.59
C SER A 113 5.18 19.84 10.82
N GLY A 114 5.46 18.57 10.47
CA GLY A 114 4.52 17.46 10.59
C GLY A 114 3.44 17.38 9.52
N GLU A 115 3.48 18.20 8.46
CA GLU A 115 2.55 18.10 7.32
C GLU A 115 3.29 17.94 5.99
N LEU A 116 3.21 16.73 5.44
CA LEU A 116 3.73 16.34 4.14
C LEU A 116 2.66 16.56 3.08
N VAL A 117 2.98 17.30 2.02
CA VAL A 117 2.14 17.45 0.84
C VAL A 117 2.75 16.66 -0.31
N ILE A 118 1.93 15.79 -0.92
CA ILE A 118 2.24 15.07 -2.15
C ILE A 118 1.65 15.86 -3.31
N HIS A 119 2.53 16.43 -4.15
CA HIS A 119 2.15 17.12 -5.38
C HIS A 119 2.09 16.10 -6.51
N HIS A 120 1.01 16.09 -7.29
CA HIS A 120 0.84 15.09 -8.35
C HIS A 120 0.04 15.61 -9.55
N GLY A 121 0.41 15.16 -10.76
CA GLY A 121 -0.37 15.40 -11.99
C GLY A 121 -1.51 14.39 -12.21
N HIS A 122 -1.49 13.28 -11.47
CA HIS A 122 -2.35 12.12 -11.68
C HIS A 122 -3.86 12.39 -11.53
N SER A 123 -4.67 11.54 -12.18
CA SER A 123 -6.12 11.53 -11.94
C SER A 123 -6.44 11.01 -10.54
N ARG A 124 -7.62 11.34 -10.01
CA ARG A 124 -8.06 10.99 -8.64
C ARG A 124 -8.08 9.47 -8.35
N GLY A 125 -7.95 8.62 -9.35
CA GLY A 125 -7.91 7.15 -9.20
C GLY A 125 -6.51 6.54 -9.24
N ASP A 126 -5.50 7.29 -9.70
CA ASP A 126 -4.19 6.71 -10.04
C ASP A 126 -3.16 6.91 -8.91
N LEU A 127 -3.47 7.74 -7.92
CA LEU A 127 -2.72 7.91 -6.68
C LEU A 127 -3.39 7.13 -5.54
N ASN A 128 -2.72 6.10 -5.05
CA ASN A 128 -3.14 5.31 -3.91
C ASN A 128 -2.36 5.71 -2.65
N ILE A 129 -3.06 6.26 -1.67
CA ILE A 129 -2.49 6.62 -0.37
C ILE A 129 -2.61 5.42 0.57
N ALA A 130 -1.48 4.77 0.85
CA ALA A 130 -1.42 3.64 1.77
C ALA A 130 -1.53 4.11 3.23
N LYS A 131 -0.98 5.29 3.54
CA LYS A 131 -0.99 5.90 4.88
C LYS A 131 -1.26 7.40 4.77
N ASN A 132 -2.36 7.85 5.38
CA ASN A 132 -2.71 9.28 5.49
C ASN A 132 -2.08 9.97 6.71
N SER A 133 -1.56 9.18 7.66
CA SER A 133 -0.62 9.64 8.67
C SER A 133 0.39 8.55 8.99
N VAL A 134 1.60 8.97 9.34
CA VAL A 134 2.70 8.08 9.72
C VAL A 134 3.31 8.58 11.01
N ILE A 135 3.72 7.65 11.86
CA ILE A 135 4.38 7.94 13.14
C ILE A 135 5.82 7.52 13.00
N TYR A 136 6.74 8.40 13.38
CA TYR A 136 8.16 8.10 13.46
C TYR A 136 8.69 8.47 14.85
N ARG A 137 9.88 7.98 15.21
CA ARG A 137 10.51 8.29 16.50
C ARG A 137 11.69 9.22 16.34
N ASP A 138 11.73 10.29 17.15
CA ASP A 138 12.88 11.19 17.17
C ASP A 138 14.11 10.62 17.89
N ALA A 139 15.19 11.40 17.95
CA ALA A 139 16.43 11.02 18.64
C ALA A 139 16.24 10.76 20.16
N ASN A 140 15.17 11.27 20.76
CA ASN A 140 14.81 11.02 22.16
C ASN A 140 13.79 9.87 22.30
N ASN A 141 13.53 9.13 21.23
CA ASN A 141 12.56 8.05 21.15
C ASN A 141 11.10 8.50 21.36
N LEU A 142 10.82 9.80 21.23
CA LEU A 142 9.47 10.35 21.33
C LEU A 142 8.74 10.18 19.98
N PRO A 143 7.45 9.80 20.01
CA PRO A 143 6.68 9.65 18.79
C PRO A 143 6.31 11.01 18.21
N ASN A 144 6.61 11.21 16.94
CA ASN A 144 6.17 12.35 16.13
C ASN A 144 5.27 11.85 15.01
N THR A 145 4.30 12.67 14.60
CA THR A 145 3.33 12.30 13.56
C THR A 145 3.49 13.21 12.35
N ILE A 146 3.51 12.60 11.17
CA ILE A 146 3.41 13.29 9.88
C ILE A 146 2.02 13.04 9.33
N SER A 147 1.27 14.11 9.09
CA SER A 147 0.04 14.09 8.30
C SER A 147 0.39 14.13 6.81
N VAL A 148 -0.31 13.33 6.01
CA VAL A 148 -0.08 13.25 4.56
C VAL A 148 -1.29 13.83 3.83
N THR A 149 -1.06 14.90 3.08
CA THR A 149 -2.05 15.58 2.24
C THR A 149 -1.65 15.42 0.77
N THR A 150 -2.62 15.48 -0.14
CA THR A 150 -2.37 15.41 -1.59
C THR A 150 -2.87 16.69 -2.26
N GLN A 151 -2.12 17.17 -3.24
CA GLN A 151 -2.45 18.35 -4.02
C GLN A 151 -2.22 18.05 -5.50
N ARG A 152 -3.26 18.27 -6.31
CA ARG A 152 -3.18 18.06 -7.75
C ARG A 152 -2.70 19.33 -8.44
N GLU A 153 -1.67 19.20 -9.27
CA GLU A 153 -1.01 20.31 -9.96
C GLU A 153 -0.63 19.88 -11.38
N ASP A 154 -0.57 20.81 -12.33
CA ASP A 154 -0.18 20.51 -13.71
C ASP A 154 1.33 20.32 -13.87
N ASP A 155 2.13 20.91 -12.97
CA ASP A 155 3.58 20.77 -12.89
C ASP A 155 4.00 20.71 -11.41
N CYS A 156 4.80 19.71 -11.05
CA CYS A 156 5.12 19.43 -9.65
C CYS A 156 6.41 20.16 -9.25
N PRO A 157 6.42 20.89 -8.12
CA PRO A 157 7.62 21.57 -7.64
C PRO A 157 8.69 20.55 -7.22
N LEU A 158 9.94 20.74 -7.68
CA LEU A 158 11.10 19.91 -7.30
C LEU A 158 11.76 20.40 -6.01
#